data_AF-A0A662A342-F1
#
_entry.id   AF-A0A662A342-F1
#
_cell.length_a   1.000
_cell.length_b   1.000
_cell.length_c   1.000
_cell.angle_alpha   90.00
_cell.angle_beta   90.00
_cell.angle_gamma   90.00
#
_symmetry.space_group_name_H-M   'P 1'
#
loop_
_entity.id
_entity.type
_entity.pdbx_description
1 polymer ?
#
loop_
_entity_poly.entity_id
_entity_poly.type
_entity_poly.pdbx_seq_one_letter_code
_entity_poly.pdbx_strand_id
1 'polypeptide(L)'
;METRKIANIIRRISFILLALVVIAACKKDDDSPDQETPPAVNPMVGTYAFINATFDEPITVIVNGDTNQYQAGDDAYIFVGGGLLGAAPCDNADNAALQLRSDYTSWYVCQGESNEAQQGTWEPKSNNTILKLSIANPADFVVSIGDVDLSNNMLTGKILALPMPYDTSIPVGDPLPGGGINFQVAQVSVEFLRI
;
A
#
# COMPACT_ATOMS: atom_id res chain seq x y z
N MET A 1 -5.49 4.79 86.57
CA MET A 1 -4.93 4.11 85.38
C MET A 1 -6.10 3.61 84.53
N GLU A 2 -6.81 4.48 83.80
CA GLU A 2 -8.00 4.01 83.04
C GLU A 2 -8.54 4.91 81.91
N THR A 3 -7.90 6.04 81.59
CA THR A 3 -8.44 7.00 80.60
C THR A 3 -7.77 6.94 79.22
N ARG A 4 -6.73 6.11 79.02
CA ARG A 4 -5.98 6.02 77.75
C ARG A 4 -6.49 4.97 76.76
N LYS A 5 -7.44 4.11 77.14
CA LYS A 5 -7.93 3.01 76.26
C LYS A 5 -9.11 3.40 75.35
N ILE A 6 -9.81 4.49 75.62
CA ILE A 6 -11.05 4.86 74.89
C ILE A 6 -10.76 5.65 73.61
N ALA A 7 -9.66 6.41 73.56
CA ALA A 7 -9.33 7.25 72.40
C ALA A 7 -8.93 6.48 71.12
N ASN A 8 -8.44 5.24 71.25
CA ASN A 8 -8.01 4.44 70.10
C ASN A 8 -9.14 3.61 69.44
N ILE A 9 -10.29 3.48 70.10
CA ILE A 9 -11.45 2.75 69.55
C ILE A 9 -12.30 3.67 68.68
N ILE A 10 -12.49 4.94 69.10
CA ILE A 10 -13.27 5.93 68.34
C ILE A 10 -12.61 6.25 66.98
N ARG A 11 -11.28 6.26 66.91
CA ARG A 11 -10.53 6.53 65.66
C ARG A 11 -10.61 5.40 64.62
N ARG A 12 -10.95 4.17 65.02
CA ARG A 12 -11.12 3.04 64.09
C ARG A 12 -12.56 2.88 63.58
N ILE A 13 -13.56 3.36 64.34
CA ILE A 13 -14.97 3.29 63.91
C ILE A 13 -15.29 4.36 62.84
N SER A 14 -14.64 5.53 62.88
CA SER A 14 -14.79 6.55 61.82
C SER A 14 -14.24 6.14 60.45
N PHE A 15 -13.31 5.18 60.38
CA PHE A 15 -12.78 4.70 59.09
C PHE A 15 -13.63 3.59 58.47
N ILE A 16 -14.43 2.88 59.28
CA ILE A 16 -15.30 1.79 58.79
C ILE A 16 -16.64 2.36 58.27
N LEU A 17 -17.14 3.47 58.84
CA LEU A 17 -18.35 4.13 58.31
C LEU A 17 -18.12 4.88 56.99
N LEU A 18 -16.89 5.32 56.68
CA LEU A 18 -16.58 5.97 55.40
C LEU A 18 -16.41 4.96 54.25
N ALA A 19 -16.11 3.70 54.54
CA ALA A 19 -15.97 2.65 53.53
C ALA A 19 -17.32 2.10 53.04
N LEU A 20 -18.40 2.25 53.81
CA LEU A 20 -19.73 1.72 53.46
C LEU A 20 -20.60 2.69 52.65
N VAL A 21 -20.24 3.98 52.56
CA VAL A 21 -21.02 4.97 51.78
C VAL A 21 -20.60 5.03 50.30
N VAL A 22 -19.50 4.38 49.90
CA VAL A 22 -19.03 4.41 48.50
C VAL A 22 -19.62 3.28 47.65
N ILE A 23 -20.27 2.27 48.24
CA ILE A 23 -20.78 1.10 47.48
C ILE A 23 -22.20 1.32 46.92
N ALA A 24 -22.91 2.37 47.34
CA ALA A 24 -24.31 2.62 46.94
C ALA A 24 -24.48 3.64 45.81
N ALA A 25 -23.39 4.17 45.24
CA ALA A 25 -23.42 5.19 44.18
C ALA A 25 -22.93 4.69 42.80
N CYS A 26 -22.79 3.39 42.61
CA CYS A 26 -22.67 2.79 41.27
C CYS A 26 -24.01 2.18 40.85
N LYS A 27 -25.03 3.04 40.76
CA LYS A 27 -26.19 2.81 39.91
C LYS A 27 -26.07 3.83 38.77
N LYS A 28 -25.32 3.47 37.74
CA LYS A 28 -25.29 4.17 36.46
C LYS A 28 -25.13 3.11 35.38
N ASP A 29 -26.28 2.81 34.77
CA ASP A 29 -26.46 2.53 33.36
C ASP A 29 -25.36 1.71 32.71
N ASP A 30 -25.65 0.41 32.60
CA ASP A 30 -24.92 -0.62 31.85
C ASP A 30 -25.02 -0.38 30.31
N ASP A 31 -24.98 0.87 29.90
CA ASP A 31 -24.71 1.33 28.53
C ASP A 31 -23.24 1.77 28.50
N SER A 32 -22.32 0.82 28.40
CA SER A 32 -20.98 1.11 27.89
C SER A 32 -21.01 0.91 26.38
N PRO A 33 -21.12 1.97 25.56
CA PRO A 33 -21.04 1.86 24.11
C PRO A 33 -19.59 1.88 23.61
N ASP A 34 -18.59 1.44 24.39
CA ASP A 34 -17.18 1.60 24.00
C ASP A 34 -16.40 0.30 24.22
N GLN A 35 -16.88 -0.81 23.64
CA GLN A 35 -15.89 -1.67 22.99
C GLN A 35 -15.43 -0.89 21.77
N GLU A 36 -14.34 -0.13 21.92
CA GLU A 36 -13.57 0.38 20.79
C GLU A 36 -13.16 -0.84 19.96
N THR A 37 -14.00 -1.23 19.00
CA THR A 37 -13.58 -2.10 17.91
C THR A 37 -12.28 -1.51 17.40
N PRO A 38 -11.18 -2.26 17.36
CA PRO A 38 -9.94 -1.79 16.77
C PRO A 38 -10.29 -1.16 15.42
N PRO A 39 -9.73 0.02 15.09
CA PRO A 39 -10.05 0.67 13.82
C PRO A 39 -9.90 -0.36 12.71
N ALA A 40 -10.96 -0.57 11.94
CA ALA A 40 -10.97 -1.58 10.89
C ALA A 40 -9.80 -1.29 9.96
N VAL A 41 -8.77 -2.14 10.00
CA VAL A 41 -7.60 -2.01 9.14
C VAL A 41 -8.11 -2.17 7.72
N ASN A 42 -7.78 -1.19 6.86
CA ASN A 42 -8.19 -1.25 5.47
C ASN A 42 -7.71 -2.58 4.86
N PRO A 43 -8.58 -3.37 4.20
CA PRO A 43 -8.24 -4.71 3.71
C PRO A 43 -7.07 -4.71 2.71
N MET A 44 -6.80 -3.56 2.07
CA MET A 44 -5.69 -3.36 1.13
C MET A 44 -4.32 -3.32 1.82
N VAL A 45 -4.23 -3.07 3.13
CA VAL A 45 -2.94 -3.06 3.85
C VAL A 45 -2.32 -4.46 3.80
N GLY A 46 -1.11 -4.58 3.26
CA GLY A 46 -0.44 -5.87 3.07
C GLY A 46 0.79 -5.78 2.17
N THR A 47 1.46 -6.91 1.98
CA THR A 47 2.60 -7.05 1.05
C THR A 47 2.15 -7.84 -0.17
N TYR A 48 2.55 -7.40 -1.36
CA TYR A 48 2.06 -7.88 -2.64
C TYR A 48 3.23 -8.11 -3.61
N ALA A 49 3.38 -9.34 -4.07
CA ALA A 49 4.30 -9.69 -5.15
C ALA A 49 3.65 -9.41 -6.51
N PHE A 50 4.34 -8.73 -7.40
CA PHE A 50 3.87 -8.54 -8.77
C PHE A 50 3.97 -9.88 -9.52
N ILE A 51 2.88 -10.32 -10.16
CA ILE A 51 2.83 -11.64 -10.80
C ILE A 51 2.52 -11.60 -12.29
N ASN A 52 1.80 -10.57 -12.76
CA ASN A 52 1.34 -10.53 -14.14
C ASN A 52 1.04 -9.09 -14.59
N ALA A 53 1.24 -8.83 -15.87
CA ALA A 53 0.68 -7.68 -16.55
C ALA A 53 0.37 -8.02 -18.01
N THR A 54 -0.72 -7.46 -18.53
CA THR A 54 -1.15 -7.68 -19.92
C THR A 54 -1.56 -6.37 -20.58
N PHE A 55 -1.20 -6.18 -21.84
CA PHE A 55 -1.67 -5.03 -22.61
C PHE A 55 -3.18 -5.08 -22.81
N ASP A 56 -3.86 -3.96 -22.54
CA ASP A 56 -5.30 -3.83 -22.79
C ASP A 56 -5.59 -3.42 -24.24
N GLU A 57 -4.59 -2.91 -24.95
CA GLU A 57 -4.68 -2.46 -26.34
C GLU A 57 -3.39 -2.77 -27.12
N PRO A 58 -3.45 -2.87 -28.46
CA PRO A 58 -2.25 -3.12 -29.25
C PRO A 58 -1.25 -1.95 -29.17
N ILE A 59 0.04 -2.27 -29.05
CA ILE A 59 1.14 -1.30 -29.10
C ILE A 59 2.23 -1.73 -30.06
N THR A 60 3.05 -0.79 -30.50
CA THR A 60 4.21 -1.06 -31.35
C THR A 60 5.47 -0.53 -30.68
N VAL A 61 6.48 -1.38 -30.52
CA VAL A 61 7.77 -1.03 -29.90
C VAL A 61 8.90 -1.51 -30.80
N ILE A 62 9.85 -0.62 -31.07
CA ILE A 62 11.10 -0.95 -31.74
C ILE A 62 12.08 -1.46 -30.68
N VAL A 63 12.53 -2.70 -30.83
CA VAL A 63 13.49 -3.34 -29.93
C VAL A 63 14.70 -3.71 -30.75
N ASN A 64 15.86 -3.12 -30.44
CA ASN A 64 17.11 -3.33 -31.17
C ASN A 64 16.99 -3.10 -32.69
N GLY A 65 16.15 -2.16 -33.11
CA GLY A 65 15.90 -1.84 -34.52
C GLY A 65 14.79 -2.66 -35.19
N ASP A 66 14.29 -3.72 -34.54
CA ASP A 66 13.18 -4.52 -35.05
C ASP A 66 11.84 -4.00 -34.54
N THR A 67 10.87 -3.84 -35.45
CA THR A 67 9.50 -3.43 -35.09
C THR A 67 8.73 -4.62 -34.52
N ASN A 68 8.36 -4.55 -33.25
CA ASN A 68 7.56 -5.55 -32.56
C ASN A 68 6.15 -4.99 -32.32
N GLN A 69 5.14 -5.81 -32.62
CA GLN A 69 3.75 -5.49 -32.32
C GLN A 69 3.25 -6.40 -31.21
N TYR A 70 2.71 -5.79 -30.17
CA TYR A 70 2.04 -6.48 -29.07
C TYR A 70 0.54 -6.24 -29.23
N GLN A 71 -0.25 -7.30 -29.16
CA GLN A 71 -1.71 -7.24 -29.21
C GLN A 71 -2.30 -7.07 -27.80
N ALA A 72 -3.59 -6.72 -27.75
CA ALA A 72 -4.33 -6.79 -26.49
C ALA A 72 -4.33 -8.25 -25.97
N GLY A 73 -4.03 -8.41 -24.68
CA GLY A 73 -3.86 -9.69 -24.01
C GLY A 73 -2.43 -10.24 -24.06
N ASP A 74 -1.52 -9.63 -24.84
CA ASP A 74 -0.11 -10.02 -24.81
C ASP A 74 0.54 -9.61 -23.48
N ASP A 75 1.59 -10.35 -23.13
CA ASP A 75 2.37 -10.14 -21.91
C ASP A 75 3.06 -8.77 -21.89
N ALA A 76 2.79 -8.00 -20.83
CA ALA A 76 3.39 -6.71 -20.54
C ALA A 76 4.30 -6.75 -19.31
N TYR A 77 4.55 -7.93 -18.72
CA TYR A 77 5.28 -8.11 -17.48
C TYR A 77 6.67 -7.47 -17.52
N ILE A 78 7.42 -7.62 -18.61
CA ILE A 78 8.77 -7.05 -18.68
C ILE A 78 8.77 -5.52 -18.63
N PHE A 79 7.75 -4.87 -19.21
CA PHE A 79 7.64 -3.42 -19.24
C PHE A 79 7.15 -2.86 -17.91
N VAL A 80 6.15 -3.51 -17.32
CA VAL A 80 5.57 -3.10 -16.04
C VAL A 80 6.46 -3.53 -14.88
N GLY A 81 6.87 -4.79 -14.81
CA GLY A 81 7.75 -5.30 -13.76
C GLY A 81 9.12 -4.63 -13.78
N GLY A 82 9.71 -4.43 -14.96
CA GLY A 82 10.95 -3.68 -15.11
C GLY A 82 10.82 -2.22 -14.68
N GLY A 83 9.70 -1.57 -15.01
CA GLY A 83 9.43 -0.19 -14.60
C GLY A 83 9.08 -0.05 -13.12
N LEU A 84 8.07 -0.77 -12.64
CA LEU A 84 7.61 -0.75 -11.24
C LEU A 84 8.71 -1.25 -10.31
N LEU A 85 9.13 -2.51 -10.46
CA LEU A 85 10.01 -3.17 -9.48
C LEU A 85 11.50 -2.94 -9.76
N GLY A 86 11.90 -2.53 -10.97
CA GLY A 86 13.30 -2.23 -11.27
C GLY A 86 13.89 -1.06 -10.48
N ALA A 87 13.05 -0.25 -9.83
CA ALA A 87 13.48 0.81 -8.90
C ALA A 87 13.51 0.35 -7.42
N ALA A 88 13.17 -0.91 -7.14
CA ALA A 88 13.24 -1.44 -5.78
C ALA A 88 14.71 -1.52 -5.30
N PRO A 89 14.99 -1.23 -4.02
CA PRO A 89 16.33 -1.24 -3.46
C PRO A 89 16.81 -2.68 -3.14
N CYS A 90 16.40 -3.67 -3.94
CA CYS A 90 16.67 -5.07 -3.68
C CYS A 90 17.98 -5.50 -4.32
N ASP A 91 18.74 -6.33 -3.61
CA ASP A 91 19.94 -6.96 -4.17
C ASP A 91 19.53 -7.98 -5.26
N ASN A 92 18.38 -8.63 -5.09
CA ASN A 92 17.72 -9.42 -6.11
C ASN A 92 16.35 -8.83 -6.47
N ALA A 93 16.18 -8.40 -7.72
CA ALA A 93 14.92 -7.84 -8.20
C ALA A 93 13.74 -8.81 -8.10
N ASP A 94 13.97 -10.12 -8.16
CA ASP A 94 12.91 -11.14 -8.02
C ASP A 94 12.29 -11.17 -6.61
N ASN A 95 13.00 -10.60 -5.62
CA ASN A 95 12.50 -10.49 -4.24
C ASN A 95 11.65 -9.23 -4.02
N ALA A 96 11.56 -8.33 -5.00
CA ALA A 96 10.85 -7.07 -4.84
C ALA A 96 9.34 -7.29 -4.69
N ALA A 97 8.77 -6.66 -3.66
CA ALA A 97 7.34 -6.63 -3.42
C ALA A 97 6.86 -5.22 -3.08
N LEU A 98 5.58 -4.97 -3.30
CA LEU A 98 4.90 -3.74 -2.93
C LEU A 98 4.22 -3.92 -1.57
N GLN A 99 4.54 -3.07 -0.60
CA GLN A 99 3.85 -3.02 0.67
C GLN A 99 2.96 -1.79 0.77
N LEU A 100 1.67 -2.00 1.01
CA LEU A 100 0.70 -0.96 1.33
C LEU A 100 0.56 -0.87 2.85
N ARG A 101 0.96 0.26 3.43
CA ARG A 101 0.94 0.48 4.89
C ARG A 101 -0.33 1.22 5.32
N SER A 102 -0.70 1.09 6.60
CA SER A 102 -1.91 1.69 7.18
C SER A 102 -1.92 3.22 7.24
N ASP A 103 -0.77 3.84 7.03
CA ASP A 103 -0.57 5.29 6.93
C ASP A 103 -0.73 5.83 5.49
N TYR A 104 -1.23 5.01 4.57
CA TYR A 104 -1.44 5.33 3.16
C TYR A 104 -0.16 5.53 2.34
N THR A 105 0.98 5.07 2.85
CA THR A 105 2.24 5.01 2.10
C THR A 105 2.39 3.68 1.37
N SER A 106 3.06 3.71 0.22
CA SER A 106 3.46 2.51 -0.52
C SER A 106 4.97 2.38 -0.54
N TRP A 107 5.46 1.17 -0.28
CA TRP A 107 6.88 0.88 -0.14
C TRP A 107 7.28 -0.26 -1.06
N TYR A 108 8.47 -0.19 -1.65
CA TYR A 108 9.15 -1.39 -2.11
C TYR A 108 9.84 -2.04 -0.92
N VAL A 109 9.57 -3.32 -0.72
CA VAL A 109 10.19 -4.17 0.30
C VAL A 109 10.83 -5.36 -0.40
N CYS A 110 11.99 -5.77 0.08
CA CYS A 110 12.77 -6.85 -0.51
C CYS A 110 12.62 -8.12 0.33
N GLN A 111 11.96 -9.14 -0.20
CA GLN A 111 11.69 -10.38 0.53
C GLN A 111 12.98 -11.09 0.91
N GLY A 112 13.11 -11.42 2.20
CA GLY A 112 14.33 -12.06 2.73
C GLY A 112 15.53 -11.12 2.87
N GLU A 113 15.35 -9.83 2.60
CA GLU A 113 16.35 -8.78 2.75
C GLU A 113 15.86 -7.72 3.75
N SER A 114 16.74 -6.80 4.15
CA SER A 114 16.37 -5.68 5.05
C SER A 114 16.11 -4.36 4.32
N ASN A 115 16.28 -4.34 3.00
CA ASN A 115 16.16 -3.13 2.20
C ASN A 115 14.70 -2.81 1.93
N GLU A 116 14.32 -1.54 2.13
CA GLU A 116 13.03 -1.00 1.75
C GLU A 116 13.13 0.47 1.40
N ALA A 117 12.22 0.95 0.54
CA ALA A 117 12.14 2.35 0.17
C ALA A 117 10.68 2.77 -0.02
N GLN A 118 10.31 3.95 0.47
CA GLN A 118 9.00 4.53 0.18
C GLN A 118 8.97 4.99 -1.27
N GLN A 119 8.00 4.49 -2.04
CA GLN A 119 7.91 4.69 -3.49
C GLN A 119 6.50 5.09 -3.91
N GLY A 120 5.80 5.82 -3.04
CA GLY A 120 4.51 6.42 -3.37
C GLY A 120 3.52 6.46 -2.22
N THR A 121 2.25 6.59 -2.59
CA THR A 121 1.09 6.61 -1.70
C THR A 121 -0.09 5.89 -2.34
N TRP A 122 -1.06 5.52 -1.53
CA TRP A 122 -2.30 4.90 -2.02
C TRP A 122 -3.50 5.52 -1.31
N GLU A 123 -4.58 5.72 -2.05
CA GLU A 123 -5.80 6.36 -1.53
C GLU A 123 -7.00 5.45 -1.83
N PRO A 124 -7.69 4.92 -0.81
CA PRO A 124 -8.96 4.24 -1.03
C PRO A 124 -10.01 5.29 -1.43
N LYS A 125 -10.63 5.16 -2.60
CA LYS A 125 -11.87 5.89 -2.91
C LYS A 125 -13.05 4.93 -2.89
N SER A 126 -14.23 5.48 -2.59
CA SER A 126 -15.47 4.74 -2.32
C SER A 126 -15.91 3.78 -3.43
N ASN A 127 -15.39 3.94 -4.64
CA ASN A 127 -15.63 3.07 -5.79
C ASN A 127 -14.36 2.47 -6.40
N ASN A 128 -13.20 3.11 -6.26
CA ASN A 128 -11.93 2.67 -6.84
C ASN A 128 -10.75 3.04 -5.92
N THR A 129 -9.87 2.10 -5.58
CA THR A 129 -8.58 2.48 -4.97
C THR A 129 -7.64 3.00 -6.06
N ILE A 130 -6.99 4.14 -5.80
CA ILE A 130 -5.94 4.66 -6.69
C ILE A 130 -4.61 4.48 -5.97
N LEU A 131 -3.74 3.66 -6.56
CA LEU A 131 -2.36 3.51 -6.12
C LEU A 131 -1.47 4.41 -6.96
N LYS A 132 -0.74 5.33 -6.32
CA LYS A 132 0.22 6.22 -6.97
C LYS A 132 1.62 5.76 -6.62
N LEU A 133 2.28 5.11 -7.57
CA LEU A 133 3.66 4.69 -7.43
C LEU A 133 4.57 5.75 -8.05
N SER A 134 5.49 6.28 -7.25
CA SER A 134 6.62 7.05 -7.74
C SER A 134 7.68 6.07 -8.19
N ILE A 135 8.03 6.14 -9.47
CA ILE A 135 9.05 5.29 -10.06
C ILE A 135 10.19 6.21 -10.50
N ALA A 136 11.39 5.91 -10.03
CA ALA A 136 12.60 6.65 -10.34
C ALA A 136 13.55 5.77 -11.15
N ASN A 137 13.28 5.57 -12.45
CA ASN A 137 14.19 4.89 -13.35
C ASN A 137 13.78 5.02 -14.85
N PRO A 138 14.51 5.73 -15.73
CA PRO A 138 15.62 6.68 -15.52
C PRO A 138 15.17 8.12 -15.19
N ALA A 139 13.86 8.37 -15.17
CA ALA A 139 13.26 9.64 -14.78
C ALA A 139 12.12 9.39 -13.77
N ASP A 140 11.80 10.40 -12.96
CA ASP A 140 10.70 10.30 -12.00
C ASP A 140 9.35 10.41 -12.72
N PHE A 141 8.54 9.37 -12.64
CA PHE A 141 7.14 9.42 -13.08
C PHE A 141 6.21 8.75 -12.07
N VAL A 142 4.96 9.22 -12.06
CA VAL A 142 3.92 8.67 -11.19
C VAL A 142 3.02 7.77 -12.02
N VAL A 143 3.01 6.47 -11.70
CA VAL A 143 2.04 5.52 -12.25
C VAL A 143 0.83 5.49 -11.34
N SER A 144 -0.35 5.71 -11.94
CA SER A 144 -1.62 5.54 -11.25
C SER A 144 -2.24 4.22 -11.66
N ILE A 145 -2.41 3.32 -10.70
CA ILE A 145 -3.19 2.09 -10.87
C ILE A 145 -4.61 2.38 -10.37
N GLY A 146 -5.56 2.43 -11.29
CA GLY A 146 -6.99 2.59 -11.03
C GLY A 146 -7.74 1.26 -11.03
N ASP A 147 -9.04 1.32 -10.78
CA ASP A 147 -9.95 0.16 -10.70
C ASP A 147 -9.39 -0.98 -9.84
N VAL A 148 -8.70 -0.63 -8.76
CA VAL A 148 -8.03 -1.61 -7.91
C VAL A 148 -9.05 -2.40 -7.11
N ASP A 149 -9.05 -3.71 -7.31
CA ASP A 149 -9.89 -4.69 -6.61
C ASP A 149 -9.01 -5.67 -5.83
N LEU A 150 -9.53 -6.14 -4.69
CA LEU A 150 -8.88 -7.16 -3.88
C LEU A 150 -9.83 -8.34 -3.68
N SER A 151 -9.55 -9.44 -4.35
CA SER A 151 -10.32 -10.68 -4.23
C SER A 151 -9.39 -11.89 -4.16
N ASN A 152 -9.67 -12.83 -3.25
CA ASN A 152 -8.89 -14.08 -3.11
C ASN A 152 -7.37 -13.87 -2.99
N ASN A 153 -6.92 -12.91 -2.16
CA ASN A 153 -5.51 -12.50 -2.05
C ASN A 153 -4.88 -11.94 -3.33
N MET A 154 -5.67 -11.63 -4.35
CA MET A 154 -5.21 -10.98 -5.57
C MET A 154 -5.61 -9.52 -5.57
N LEU A 155 -4.61 -8.63 -5.66
CA LEU A 155 -4.83 -7.23 -5.95
C LEU A 155 -4.70 -7.04 -7.46
N THR A 156 -5.79 -6.70 -8.12
CA THR A 156 -5.80 -6.41 -9.56
C THR A 156 -6.01 -4.93 -9.78
N GLY A 157 -5.54 -4.38 -10.90
CA GLY A 157 -5.84 -3.01 -11.26
C GLY A 157 -5.46 -2.68 -12.70
N LYS A 158 -5.68 -1.42 -13.09
CA LYS A 158 -5.42 -0.92 -14.43
C LYS A 158 -4.55 0.33 -14.43
N ILE A 159 -3.49 0.30 -15.22
CA ILE A 159 -2.69 1.48 -15.55
C ILE A 159 -3.23 2.04 -16.86
N LEU A 160 -3.79 3.24 -16.83
CA LEU A 160 -4.43 3.85 -18.00
C LEU A 160 -3.44 4.58 -18.94
N ALA A 161 -2.25 4.91 -18.44
CA ALA A 161 -1.26 5.67 -19.19
C ALA A 161 0.14 5.31 -18.71
N LEU A 162 0.58 4.09 -19.00
CA LEU A 162 1.96 3.67 -18.73
C LEU A 162 2.89 4.35 -19.74
N PRO A 163 3.87 5.17 -19.30
CA PRO A 163 4.89 5.73 -20.19
C PRO A 163 5.72 4.61 -20.82
N MET A 164 5.79 4.59 -22.15
CA MET A 164 6.51 3.57 -22.90
C MET A 164 7.35 4.22 -24.00
N PRO A 165 8.53 3.69 -24.34
CA PRO A 165 9.28 4.16 -25.51
C PRO A 165 8.61 3.68 -26.80
N TYR A 166 8.76 4.44 -27.90
CA TYR A 166 8.59 3.89 -29.24
C TYR A 166 9.77 3.01 -29.64
N ASP A 167 10.98 3.39 -29.22
CA ASP A 167 12.22 2.68 -29.49
C ASP A 167 13.01 2.50 -28.20
N THR A 168 13.27 1.26 -27.80
CA THR A 168 13.96 0.93 -26.55
C THR A 168 15.45 1.28 -26.57
N SER A 169 16.02 1.61 -27.74
CA SER A 169 17.40 2.09 -27.85
C SER A 169 17.56 3.57 -27.50
N ILE A 170 16.45 4.30 -27.37
CA ILE A 170 16.41 5.72 -27.02
C ILE A 170 15.70 5.83 -25.66
N PRO A 171 16.17 6.67 -24.72
CA PRO A 171 15.45 6.89 -23.47
C PRO A 171 14.02 7.42 -23.70
N VAL A 172 13.10 7.09 -22.79
CA VAL A 172 11.74 7.63 -22.83
C VAL A 172 11.80 9.14 -22.62
N GLY A 173 11.15 9.90 -23.51
CA GLY A 173 11.13 11.37 -23.45
C GLY A 173 12.23 12.06 -24.25
N ASP A 174 13.21 11.33 -24.77
CA ASP A 174 14.26 11.91 -25.63
C ASP A 174 13.79 12.07 -27.09
N PRO A 175 14.41 12.97 -27.89
CA PRO A 175 14.04 13.16 -29.30
C PRO A 175 14.32 11.93 -30.18
N LEU A 176 13.40 11.62 -31.09
CA LEU A 176 13.59 10.56 -32.09
C LEU A 176 14.36 11.06 -33.33
N PRO A 177 15.16 10.20 -33.99
CA PRO A 177 15.69 10.46 -35.32
C PRO A 177 14.55 10.73 -36.31
N GLY A 178 14.52 11.91 -36.93
CA GLY A 178 13.43 12.33 -37.82
C GLY A 178 12.36 13.22 -37.17
N GLY A 179 12.50 13.50 -35.88
CA GLY A 179 11.62 14.41 -35.14
C GLY A 179 10.59 13.68 -34.28
N GLY A 180 10.00 14.42 -33.33
CA GLY A 180 9.13 13.86 -32.30
C GLY A 180 9.90 13.45 -31.04
N ILE A 181 9.16 12.89 -30.08
CA ILE A 181 9.67 12.44 -28.79
C ILE A 181 9.43 10.94 -28.67
N ASN A 182 10.41 10.22 -28.11
CA ASN A 182 10.34 8.78 -27.88
C ASN A 182 9.42 8.46 -26.71
N PHE A 183 8.11 8.56 -26.95
CA PHE A 183 7.10 8.41 -25.91
C PHE A 183 5.76 8.00 -26.51
N GLN A 184 5.20 6.93 -25.97
CA GLN A 184 3.81 6.53 -26.14
C GLN A 184 3.21 6.16 -24.79
N VAL A 185 1.90 5.99 -24.76
CA VAL A 185 1.18 5.50 -23.59
C VAL A 185 0.58 4.14 -23.90
N ALA A 186 0.65 3.22 -22.94
CA ALA A 186 -0.02 1.93 -23.01
C ALA A 186 -1.02 1.78 -21.86
N GLN A 187 -2.16 1.17 -22.16
CA GLN A 187 -3.07 0.66 -21.14
C GLN A 187 -2.69 -0.77 -20.75
N VAL A 188 -2.58 -1.02 -19.45
CA VAL A 188 -2.09 -2.31 -18.94
C VAL A 188 -2.90 -2.74 -17.73
N SER A 189 -3.41 -3.97 -17.75
CA SER A 189 -3.96 -4.64 -16.57
C SER A 189 -2.81 -5.28 -15.77
N VAL A 190 -2.85 -5.16 -14.45
CA VAL A 190 -1.81 -5.65 -13.53
C VAL A 190 -2.39 -6.52 -12.44
N GLU A 191 -1.61 -7.50 -12.00
CA GLU A 191 -1.99 -8.40 -10.91
C GLU A 191 -0.85 -8.55 -9.90
N PHE A 192 -1.22 -8.53 -8.62
CA PHE A 192 -0.31 -8.75 -7.52
C PHE A 192 -0.89 -9.77 -6.54
N LEU A 193 -0.06 -10.75 -6.17
CA LEU A 193 -0.39 -11.75 -5.16
C LEU A 193 -0.02 -11.24 -3.78
N ARG A 194 -0.97 -11.24 -2.85
CA ARG A 194 -0.72 -10.98 -1.42
C ARG A 194 0.07 -12.14 -0.82
N ILE A 195 1.16 -11.80 -0.11
CA ILE A 195 2.08 -12.74 0.54
C ILE A 195 2.18 -12.49 2.05
#